data_AF-A0A2K0YB83-F1
#
_entry.id   AF-A0A2K0YB83-F1
#
_cell.length_a   1.000
_cell.length_b   1.000
_cell.length_c   1.000
_cell.angle_alpha   90.00
_cell.angle_beta   90.00
_cell.angle_gamma   90.00
#
_symmetry.space_group_name_H-M   'P 1'
#
loop_
_entity.id
_entity.type
_entity.pdbx_description
1 polymer ?
#
loop_
_entity_poly.entity_id
_entity_poly.type
_entity_poly.pdbx_seq_one_letter_code
_entity_poly.pdbx_strand_id
1 'polypeptide(L)'
;MATTPDSTRLFMVRIQYFSAGECFASETMEVEVPDGGDVSAAVHAAAQASTYHDVRIPELSFTVEFIAPGPDDPDLAPLAGRLKPVCSHCGSDSIVRDAAVRWDVESQQWEVSGIYDCTTCDLCGAESDDLATWVPAEQVTPPEQFEIDLAARIGTPELRSDSTFQQFCFGLFLTHSVDAAAAAWLASDHSVPR
;
A
#
# COMPACT_ATOMS: atom_id res chain seq x y z
N MET A 1 -19.43 -23.26 23.76
CA MET A 1 -19.08 -22.23 22.75
C MET A 1 -17.57 -22.34 22.57
N ALA A 2 -17.13 -22.90 21.46
CA ALA A 2 -15.71 -22.93 21.14
C ALA A 2 -15.34 -21.53 20.65
N THR A 3 -14.47 -20.84 21.38
CA THR A 3 -13.82 -19.63 20.89
C THR A 3 -13.02 -20.04 19.68
N THR A 4 -13.42 -19.59 18.49
CA THR A 4 -12.58 -19.69 17.30
C THR A 4 -11.23 -19.07 17.67
N PRO A 5 -10.09 -19.73 17.42
CA PRO A 5 -8.80 -19.09 17.66
C PRO A 5 -8.78 -17.80 16.86
N ASP A 6 -8.51 -16.66 17.53
CA ASP A 6 -8.22 -15.41 16.85
C ASP A 6 -7.00 -15.65 15.98
N SER A 7 -7.23 -15.80 14.69
CA SER A 7 -6.18 -15.94 13.71
C SER A 7 -5.38 -14.63 13.71
N THR A 8 -4.06 -14.76 13.72
CA THR A 8 -3.11 -13.66 13.88
C THR A 8 -2.23 -13.62 12.63
N ARG A 9 -1.97 -12.40 12.14
CA ARG A 9 -1.08 -12.16 11.00
C ARG A 9 0.26 -11.65 11.50
N LEU A 10 1.33 -12.04 10.82
CA LEU A 10 2.69 -11.62 11.09
C LEU A 10 3.15 -10.60 10.04
N PHE A 11 3.60 -9.44 10.50
CA PHE A 11 4.20 -8.42 9.65
C PHE A 11 5.69 -8.29 9.98
N MET A 12 6.54 -8.49 8.97
CA MET A 12 7.97 -8.19 9.09
C MET A 12 8.18 -6.69 8.87
N VAL A 13 8.78 -6.02 9.85
CA VAL A 13 9.04 -4.58 9.78
C VAL A 13 10.48 -4.25 10.14
N ARG A 14 11.06 -3.28 9.44
CA ARG A 14 12.28 -2.60 9.85
C ARG A 14 11.92 -1.30 10.53
N ILE A 15 12.47 -1.09 11.72
CA ILE A 15 12.32 0.15 12.47
C ILE A 15 13.69 0.82 12.54
N GLN A 16 13.73 2.11 12.25
CA GLN A 16 14.93 2.93 12.42
C GLN A 16 14.63 4.01 13.45
N TYR A 17 15.51 4.17 14.43
CA TYR A 17 15.39 5.13 15.52
C TYR A 17 16.39 6.27 15.33
N PHE A 18 15.89 7.49 15.56
CA PHE A 18 16.62 8.73 15.29
C PHE A 18 16.69 9.61 16.53
N SER A 19 17.78 10.37 16.66
CA SER A 19 17.94 11.44 17.64
C SER A 19 18.50 12.67 16.93
N ALA A 20 17.81 13.81 17.05
CA ALA A 20 18.14 15.03 16.32
C ALA A 20 18.31 14.82 14.79
N GLY A 21 17.50 13.92 14.22
CA GLY A 21 17.51 13.59 12.79
C GLY A 21 18.54 12.53 12.37
N GLU A 22 19.43 12.10 13.25
CA GLU A 22 20.45 11.08 12.95
C GLU A 22 20.01 9.70 13.41
N CYS A 23 20.06 8.70 12.51
CA CYS A 23 19.73 7.32 12.84
C CYS A 23 20.81 6.74 13.78
N PHE A 24 20.42 6.32 14.98
CA PHE A 24 21.36 5.73 15.96
C PHE A 24 21.15 4.22 16.16
N ALA A 25 19.98 3.69 15.80
CA ALA A 25 19.69 2.26 15.87
C ALA A 25 18.73 1.84 14.78
N SER A 26 18.86 0.59 14.33
CA SER A 26 17.89 -0.05 13.44
C SER A 26 17.70 -1.49 13.87
N GLU A 27 16.47 -1.96 13.82
CA GLU A 27 16.15 -3.35 14.08
C GLU A 27 15.09 -3.86 13.10
N THR A 28 15.01 -5.18 12.99
CA THR A 28 13.97 -5.87 12.22
C THR A 28 13.24 -6.80 13.16
N MET A 29 11.92 -6.74 13.16
CA MET A 29 11.08 -7.54 14.05
C MET A 29 9.82 -8.02 13.36
N GLU A 30 9.29 -9.12 13.87
CA GLU A 30 7.98 -9.64 13.52
C GLU A 30 6.94 -9.05 14.47
N VAL A 31 5.87 -8.49 13.91
CA VAL A 31 4.76 -7.93 14.67
C VAL A 31 3.52 -8.78 14.43
N GLU A 32 3.00 -9.36 15.51
CA GLU A 32 1.76 -10.10 15.55
C GLU A 32 0.57 -9.14 15.62
N VAL A 33 -0.38 -9.27 14.68
CA VAL A 33 -1.60 -8.47 14.63
C VAL A 33 -2.80 -9.40 14.53
N PRO A 34 -3.73 -9.35 15.50
CA PRO A 34 -4.98 -10.11 15.40
C PRO A 34 -5.76 -9.75 14.14
N ASP A 35 -6.52 -10.70 13.59
CA ASP A 35 -7.36 -10.45 12.43
C ASP A 35 -8.34 -9.28 12.67
N GLY A 36 -8.29 -8.28 11.78
CA GLY A 36 -9.08 -7.05 11.91
C GLY A 36 -8.51 -6.02 12.91
N GLY A 37 -7.36 -6.30 13.51
CA GLY A 37 -6.60 -5.36 14.32
C GLY A 37 -5.99 -4.23 13.48
N ASP A 38 -5.70 -3.11 14.14
CA ASP A 38 -5.01 -1.98 13.52
C ASP A 38 -3.51 -2.28 13.43
N VAL A 39 -3.05 -2.61 12.22
CA VAL A 39 -1.65 -2.95 11.92
C VAL A 39 -0.72 -1.79 12.27
N SER A 40 -1.11 -0.55 11.94
CA SER A 40 -0.28 0.62 12.22
C SER A 40 -0.11 0.80 13.72
N ALA A 41 -1.20 0.73 14.48
CA ALA A 41 -1.14 0.85 15.94
C ALA A 41 -0.29 -0.26 16.58
N ALA A 42 -0.43 -1.51 16.11
CA ALA A 42 0.36 -2.64 16.62
C ALA A 42 1.86 -2.46 16.35
N VAL A 43 2.24 -2.03 15.15
CA VAL A 43 3.65 -1.79 14.80
C VAL A 43 4.23 -0.61 15.57
N HIS A 44 3.47 0.48 15.74
CA HIS A 44 3.92 1.62 16.56
C HIS A 44 4.09 1.22 18.03
N ALA A 45 3.18 0.40 18.58
CA ALA A 45 3.31 -0.10 19.94
C ALA A 45 4.54 -1.01 20.10
N ALA A 46 4.84 -1.87 19.12
CA ALA A 46 6.05 -2.68 19.10
C ALA A 46 7.31 -1.80 19.05
N ALA A 47 7.33 -0.78 18.18
CA ALA A 47 8.42 0.18 18.10
C ALA A 47 8.66 0.93 19.42
N GLN A 48 7.59 1.30 20.12
CA GLN A 48 7.66 1.98 21.42
C GLN A 48 8.07 1.08 22.58
N ALA A 49 7.85 -0.24 22.45
CA ALA A 49 8.25 -1.24 23.44
C ALA A 49 9.73 -1.66 23.28
N SER A 50 10.39 -1.29 22.18
CA SER A 50 11.79 -1.56 21.94
C SER A 50 12.71 -0.92 22.98
N THR A 51 13.85 -1.57 23.24
CA THR A 51 14.92 -1.01 24.08
C THR A 51 15.55 0.25 23.48
N TYR A 52 15.41 0.49 22.18
CA TYR A 52 15.87 1.70 21.50
C TYR A 52 14.90 2.88 21.65
N HIS A 53 13.65 2.64 22.06
CA HIS A 53 12.68 3.70 22.33
C HIS A 53 12.76 4.16 23.80
N ASP A 54 13.68 5.09 24.06
CA ASP A 54 13.87 5.69 25.38
C ASP A 54 13.56 7.18 25.37
N VAL A 55 12.55 7.59 26.15
CA VAL A 55 12.10 9.00 26.26
C VAL A 55 13.17 9.99 26.71
N ARG A 56 14.32 9.51 27.21
CA ARG A 56 15.48 10.35 27.56
C ARG A 56 16.32 10.76 26.35
N ILE A 57 16.14 10.11 25.21
CA ILE A 57 16.83 10.42 23.97
C ILE A 57 16.27 11.74 23.40
N PRO A 58 17.11 12.77 23.17
CA PRO A 58 16.65 14.04 22.64
C PRO A 58 16.02 13.89 21.25
N GLU A 59 14.88 14.55 21.03
CA GLU A 59 14.20 14.57 19.73
C GLU A 59 14.00 13.16 19.15
N LEU A 60 13.70 12.19 20.03
CA LEU A 60 13.48 10.80 19.64
C LEU A 60 12.35 10.71 18.61
N SER A 61 12.65 10.05 17.50
CA SER A 61 11.68 9.67 16.48
C SER A 61 12.05 8.31 15.90
N PHE A 62 11.12 7.70 15.18
CA PHE A 62 11.39 6.46 14.46
C PHE A 62 10.62 6.42 13.13
N THR A 63 11.12 5.64 12.19
CA THR A 63 10.42 5.29 10.95
C THR A 63 10.12 3.80 10.94
N VAL A 64 9.06 3.43 10.22
CA VAL A 64 8.62 2.05 10.04
C VAL A 64 8.62 1.76 8.55
N GLU A 65 9.27 0.67 8.17
CA GLU A 65 9.29 0.14 6.81
C GLU A 65 8.76 -1.30 6.86
N PHE A 66 7.66 -1.58 6.15
CA PHE A 66 7.20 -2.96 5.99
C PHE A 66 8.11 -3.67 4.99
N ILE A 67 8.53 -4.89 5.34
CA ILE A 67 9.34 -5.72 4.47
C ILE A 67 8.41 -6.75 3.83
N ALA A 68 8.32 -6.74 2.49
CA ALA A 68 7.64 -7.82 1.81
C ALA A 68 8.36 -9.14 2.04
N PRO A 69 7.63 -10.24 2.32
CA PRO A 69 8.23 -11.55 2.33
C PRO A 69 8.88 -11.80 0.95
N GLY A 70 10.13 -12.22 0.97
CA GLY A 70 10.84 -12.56 -0.27
C GLY A 70 10.11 -13.70 -0.99
N PRO A 71 10.16 -13.75 -2.33
CA PRO A 71 9.55 -14.85 -3.09
C PRO A 71 10.12 -16.23 -2.71
N ASP A 72 11.33 -16.26 -2.12
CA ASP A 72 12.06 -17.45 -1.73
C ASP A 72 11.96 -17.78 -0.21
N ASP A 73 11.09 -17.12 0.56
CA ASP A 73 10.89 -17.40 1.98
C ASP A 73 9.59 -18.19 2.23
N PRO A 74 9.63 -19.55 2.14
CA PRO A 74 8.44 -20.39 2.21
C PRO A 74 7.80 -20.48 3.61
N ASP A 75 8.53 -20.11 4.67
CA ASP A 75 8.09 -20.34 6.05
C ASP A 75 7.09 -19.30 6.56
N LEU A 76 7.02 -18.12 5.94
CA LEU A 76 6.13 -17.04 6.39
C LEU A 76 4.75 -17.03 5.70
N ALA A 77 4.57 -17.78 4.61
CA ALA A 77 3.39 -17.66 3.74
C ALA A 77 2.00 -17.88 4.40
N PRO A 78 1.79 -18.81 5.35
CA PRO A 78 0.45 -19.08 5.90
C PRO A 78 -0.04 -18.02 6.91
N LEU A 79 0.88 -17.31 7.56
CA LEU A 79 0.59 -16.31 8.59
C LEU A 79 0.96 -14.88 8.17
N ALA A 80 1.66 -14.71 7.04
CA ALA A 80 2.09 -13.40 6.57
C ALA A 80 0.89 -12.44 6.41
N GLY A 81 1.02 -11.28 7.03
CA GLY A 81 0.17 -10.14 6.78
C GLY A 81 0.19 -9.78 5.30
N ARG A 82 -0.97 -9.41 4.76
CA ARG A 82 -1.08 -9.02 3.36
C ARG A 82 -0.49 -7.62 3.20
N LEU A 83 0.42 -7.48 2.24
CA LEU A 83 1.03 -6.21 1.87
C LEU A 83 0.69 -5.87 0.42
N LYS A 84 0.69 -4.58 0.10
CA LYS A 84 0.64 -4.06 -1.28
C LYS A 84 1.77 -3.04 -1.50
N PRO A 85 2.35 -2.96 -2.71
CA PRO A 85 3.29 -1.90 -3.04
C PRO A 85 2.54 -0.59 -3.33
N VAL A 86 3.07 0.54 -2.88
CA VAL A 86 2.62 1.88 -3.23
C VAL A 86 3.77 2.72 -3.75
N CYS A 87 3.47 3.65 -4.65
CA CYS A 87 4.42 4.58 -5.23
C CYS A 87 4.93 5.56 -4.17
N SER A 88 6.24 5.63 -3.96
CA SER A 88 6.87 6.59 -3.04
C SER A 88 6.66 8.06 -3.43
N HIS A 89 6.31 8.34 -4.70
CA HIS A 89 6.05 9.70 -5.18
C HIS A 89 4.60 10.16 -5.00
N CYS A 90 3.61 9.29 -5.25
CA CYS A 90 2.19 9.69 -5.26
C CYS A 90 1.27 8.87 -4.35
N GLY A 91 1.77 7.78 -3.76
CA GLY A 91 1.03 6.89 -2.87
C GLY A 91 0.07 5.92 -3.55
N SER A 92 -0.05 5.93 -4.88
CA SER A 92 -0.87 4.96 -5.62
C SER A 92 -0.31 3.55 -5.53
N ASP A 93 -1.19 2.56 -5.43
CA ASP A 93 -0.88 1.13 -5.54
C ASP A 93 -0.96 0.60 -6.98
N SER A 94 -1.15 1.47 -7.97
CA SER A 94 -1.09 1.13 -9.40
C SER A 94 0.36 1.00 -9.87
N ILE A 95 1.03 -0.02 -9.32
CA ILE A 95 2.43 -0.32 -9.53
C ILE A 95 2.58 -1.51 -10.49
N VAL A 96 3.41 -1.34 -11.52
CA VAL A 96 3.76 -2.37 -12.51
C VAL A 96 5.25 -2.63 -12.53
N ARG A 97 5.64 -3.83 -12.99
CA ARG A 97 7.04 -4.23 -13.17
C ARG A 97 7.25 -4.78 -14.57
N ASP A 98 8.44 -4.54 -15.09
CA ASP A 98 8.85 -5.13 -16.36
C ASP A 98 9.07 -6.63 -16.24
N ALA A 99 8.69 -7.37 -17.28
CA ALA A 99 8.87 -8.81 -17.35
C ALA A 99 9.35 -9.25 -18.74
N ALA A 100 10.27 -10.20 -18.78
CA ALA A 100 10.62 -10.92 -20.01
C ALA A 100 9.68 -12.08 -20.19
N VAL A 101 8.95 -12.09 -21.31
CA VAL A 101 8.13 -13.22 -21.73
C VAL A 101 8.82 -14.02 -22.84
N ARG A 102 8.64 -15.35 -22.84
CA ARG A 102 9.13 -16.26 -23.88
C ARG A 102 7.95 -16.99 -24.51
N TRP A 103 8.02 -17.16 -25.83
CA TRP A 103 7.03 -17.96 -26.55
C TRP A 103 7.28 -19.43 -26.25
N ASP A 104 6.32 -20.10 -25.64
CA ASP A 104 6.34 -21.54 -25.46
C ASP A 104 5.66 -22.24 -26.64
N VAL A 105 6.37 -23.19 -27.26
CA VAL A 105 5.90 -23.88 -28.48
C VAL A 105 4.86 -24.96 -28.14
N GLU A 106 4.88 -25.53 -26.95
CA GLU A 106 3.94 -26.60 -26.57
C GLU A 106 2.58 -26.02 -26.16
N SER A 107 2.59 -25.00 -25.32
CA SER A 107 1.41 -24.28 -24.84
C SER A 107 0.88 -23.26 -25.87
N GLN A 108 1.71 -22.86 -26.85
CA GLN A 108 1.41 -21.82 -27.84
C GLN A 108 1.00 -20.49 -27.18
N GLN A 109 1.71 -20.13 -26.10
CA GLN A 109 1.45 -18.94 -25.30
C GLN A 109 2.73 -18.22 -24.94
N TRP A 110 2.60 -16.94 -24.56
CA TRP A 110 3.68 -16.19 -23.93
C TRP A 110 3.72 -16.51 -22.44
N GLU A 111 4.86 -16.97 -21.95
CA GLU A 111 5.07 -17.30 -20.54
C GLU A 111 6.11 -16.36 -19.93
N VAL A 112 5.87 -15.91 -18.69
CA VAL A 112 6.83 -15.08 -17.96
C VAL A 112 8.07 -15.90 -17.65
N SER A 113 9.21 -15.44 -18.15
CA SER A 113 10.52 -16.07 -17.95
C SER A 113 11.42 -15.32 -16.96
N GLY A 114 11.04 -14.09 -16.62
CA GLY A 114 11.72 -13.27 -15.60
C GLY A 114 10.95 -11.99 -15.33
N ILE A 115 11.04 -11.50 -14.09
CA ILE A 115 10.53 -10.20 -13.66
C ILE A 115 11.75 -9.36 -13.26
N TYR A 116 11.83 -8.13 -13.75
CA TYR A 116 12.94 -7.23 -13.50
C TYR A 116 12.65 -6.29 -12.32
N ASP A 117 13.71 -5.70 -11.77
CA ASP A 117 13.73 -4.81 -10.61
C ASP A 117 13.05 -3.46 -10.86
N CYS A 118 13.15 -2.92 -12.07
CA CYS A 118 12.50 -1.65 -12.39
C CYS A 118 10.97 -1.71 -12.17
N THR A 119 10.49 -0.71 -11.44
CA THR A 119 9.09 -0.54 -11.08
C THR A 119 8.58 0.77 -11.65
N THR A 120 7.37 0.77 -12.23
CA THR A 120 6.70 1.94 -12.80
C THR A 120 5.36 2.17 -12.13
N CYS A 121 5.00 3.44 -11.90
CA CYS A 121 3.69 3.83 -11.41
C CYS A 121 2.81 4.27 -12.59
N ASP A 122 1.70 3.58 -12.85
CA ASP A 122 0.78 3.90 -13.94
C ASP A 122 0.05 5.24 -13.74
N LEU A 123 0.00 5.74 -12.50
CA LEU A 123 -0.69 6.98 -12.18
C LEU A 123 0.17 8.23 -12.43
N CYS A 124 1.39 8.26 -11.89
CA CYS A 124 2.27 9.43 -12.01
C CYS A 124 3.38 9.27 -13.06
N GLY A 125 3.56 8.07 -13.61
CA GLY A 125 4.60 7.76 -14.58
C GLY A 125 6.02 7.71 -14.02
N ALA A 126 6.19 7.80 -12.69
CA ALA A 126 7.51 7.62 -12.08
C ALA A 126 8.02 6.19 -12.30
N GLU A 127 9.32 6.05 -12.52
CA GLU A 127 10.03 4.78 -12.68
C GLU A 127 11.30 4.77 -11.82
N SER A 128 11.54 3.68 -11.10
CA SER A 128 12.76 3.45 -10.30
C SER A 128 12.78 2.01 -9.78
N ASP A 129 13.97 1.50 -9.49
CA ASP A 129 14.16 0.21 -8.80
C ASP A 129 13.63 0.28 -7.35
N ASP A 130 13.69 1.47 -6.73
CA ASP A 130 13.26 1.75 -5.35
C ASP A 130 11.91 2.49 -5.27
N LEU A 131 11.08 2.39 -6.33
CA LEU A 131 9.81 3.14 -6.39
C LEU A 131 8.76 2.63 -5.38
N ALA A 132 8.75 1.33 -5.12
CA ALA A 132 7.74 0.66 -4.32
C ALA A 132 8.06 0.74 -2.83
N THR A 133 7.13 1.29 -2.05
CA THR A 133 7.09 1.13 -0.59
C THR A 133 6.00 0.14 -0.24
N TRP A 134 6.25 -0.78 0.68
CA TRP A 134 5.24 -1.76 1.09
C TRP A 134 4.40 -1.21 2.24
N VAL A 135 3.09 -1.44 2.15
CA VAL A 135 2.11 -1.05 3.17
C VAL A 135 1.13 -2.20 3.41
N PRO A 136 0.43 -2.26 4.56
CA PRO A 136 -0.66 -3.20 4.77
C PRO A 136 -1.68 -3.12 3.64
N ALA A 137 -2.17 -4.26 3.16
CA ALA A 137 -3.09 -4.31 2.01
C ALA A 137 -4.41 -3.54 2.27
N GLU A 138 -4.82 -3.49 3.53
CA GLU A 138 -5.96 -2.74 4.03
C GLU A 138 -5.72 -1.22 4.20
N GLN A 139 -4.48 -0.76 4.05
CA GLN A 139 -4.19 0.67 4.14
C GLN A 139 -4.84 1.41 2.98
N VAL A 140 -5.65 2.42 3.32
CA VAL A 140 -6.26 3.33 2.35
C VAL A 140 -5.18 4.18 1.69
N THR A 141 -5.07 4.09 0.37
CA THR A 141 -4.11 4.87 -0.42
C THR A 141 -4.63 6.29 -0.65
N PRO A 142 -3.76 7.27 -0.97
CA PRO A 142 -4.21 8.61 -1.32
C PRO A 142 -5.21 8.65 -2.51
N PRO A 143 -5.05 7.87 -3.59
CA PRO A 143 -6.08 7.77 -4.63
C PRO A 143 -7.41 7.19 -4.14
N GLU A 144 -7.37 6.13 -3.31
CA GLU A 144 -8.59 5.56 -2.70
C GLU A 144 -9.30 6.57 -1.79
N GLN A 145 -8.54 7.33 -0.99
CA GLN A 145 -9.10 8.39 -0.15
C GLN A 145 -9.74 9.50 -0.98
N PHE A 146 -9.11 9.90 -2.09
CA PHE A 146 -9.68 10.87 -3.02
C PHE A 146 -11.01 10.40 -3.61
N GLU A 147 -11.11 9.12 -3.99
CA GLU A 147 -12.37 8.52 -4.47
C GLU A 147 -13.46 8.55 -3.39
N ILE A 148 -13.11 8.20 -2.14
CA ILE A 148 -14.01 8.25 -0.98
C ILE A 148 -14.54 9.67 -0.79
N ASP A 149 -13.65 10.64 -0.74
CA ASP A 149 -13.99 12.03 -0.48
C ASP A 149 -14.83 12.62 -1.62
N LEU A 150 -14.52 12.26 -2.87
CA LEU A 150 -15.29 12.70 -4.03
C LEU A 150 -16.71 12.12 -4.04
N ALA A 151 -16.86 10.82 -3.79
CA ALA A 151 -18.18 10.18 -3.72
C ALA A 151 -19.03 10.77 -2.58
N ALA A 152 -18.41 11.03 -1.42
CA ALA A 152 -19.06 11.71 -0.31
C ALA A 152 -19.44 13.16 -0.67
N ARG A 153 -18.57 13.88 -1.39
CA ARG A 153 -18.80 15.26 -1.83
C ARG A 153 -19.96 15.39 -2.81
N ILE A 154 -20.10 14.43 -3.72
CA ILE A 154 -21.23 14.33 -4.66
C ILE A 154 -22.51 13.91 -3.92
N GLY A 155 -22.38 13.20 -2.80
CA GLY A 155 -23.51 12.66 -2.03
C GLY A 155 -24.01 11.33 -2.56
N THR A 156 -23.16 10.54 -3.24
CA THR A 156 -23.50 9.21 -3.77
C THR A 156 -22.36 8.24 -3.47
N PRO A 157 -22.27 7.70 -2.24
CA PRO A 157 -21.21 6.78 -1.81
C PRO A 157 -21.13 5.49 -2.64
N GLU A 158 -22.22 5.11 -3.31
CA GLU A 158 -22.34 3.92 -4.16
C GLU A 158 -21.51 4.04 -5.44
N LEU A 159 -21.16 5.27 -5.87
CA LEU A 159 -20.31 5.51 -7.05
C LEU A 159 -18.93 4.86 -6.93
N ARG A 160 -18.47 4.55 -5.72
CA ARG A 160 -17.19 3.86 -5.51
C ARG A 160 -17.14 2.43 -6.07
N SER A 161 -18.29 1.86 -6.43
CA SER A 161 -18.37 0.56 -7.10
C SER A 161 -18.51 0.70 -8.63
N ASP A 162 -18.59 1.92 -9.15
CA ASP A 162 -18.71 2.21 -10.58
C ASP A 162 -17.31 2.37 -11.20
N SER A 163 -17.01 1.54 -12.20
CA SER A 163 -15.69 1.55 -12.87
C SER A 163 -15.41 2.83 -13.64
N THR A 164 -16.45 3.49 -14.17
CA THR A 164 -16.32 4.78 -14.86
C THR A 164 -15.95 5.87 -13.86
N PHE A 165 -16.56 5.85 -12.68
CA PHE A 165 -16.21 6.75 -11.59
C PHE A 165 -14.77 6.51 -11.11
N GLN A 166 -14.38 5.25 -10.90
CA GLN A 166 -13.01 4.89 -10.50
C GLN A 166 -11.97 5.38 -11.53
N GLN A 167 -12.22 5.15 -12.83
CA GLN A 167 -11.34 5.64 -13.91
C GLN A 167 -11.28 7.17 -13.96
N PHE A 168 -12.41 7.84 -13.72
CA PHE A 168 -12.47 9.30 -13.64
C PHE A 168 -11.63 9.83 -12.46
N CYS A 169 -11.78 9.23 -11.28
CA CYS A 169 -10.97 9.55 -10.09
C CYS A 169 -9.47 9.37 -10.38
N PHE A 170 -9.10 8.24 -10.97
CA PHE A 170 -7.72 7.93 -11.33
C PHE A 170 -7.12 9.01 -12.24
N GLY A 171 -7.83 9.43 -13.29
CA GLY A 171 -7.36 10.46 -14.21
C GLY A 171 -7.21 11.86 -13.61
N LEU A 172 -7.93 12.16 -12.51
CA LEU A 172 -7.96 13.51 -11.92
C LEU A 172 -7.18 13.64 -10.62
N PHE A 173 -6.87 12.54 -9.92
CA PHE A 173 -6.26 12.54 -8.58
C PHE A 173 -5.04 13.48 -8.47
N LEU A 174 -4.13 13.45 -9.44
CA LEU A 174 -2.89 14.24 -9.37
C LEU A 174 -3.08 15.73 -9.69
N THR A 175 -4.22 16.11 -10.29
CA THR A 175 -4.36 17.43 -10.93
C THR A 175 -5.53 18.24 -10.39
N HIS A 176 -6.49 17.62 -9.71
CA HIS A 176 -7.71 18.28 -9.25
C HIS A 176 -7.90 18.14 -7.74
N SER A 177 -8.48 19.17 -7.14
CA SER A 177 -9.07 19.03 -5.81
C SER A 177 -10.38 18.25 -5.88
N VAL A 178 -10.82 17.73 -4.75
CA VAL A 178 -12.12 17.05 -4.62
C VAL A 178 -13.28 17.94 -5.09
N ASP A 179 -13.27 19.24 -4.74
CA ASP A 179 -14.31 20.17 -5.18
C ASP A 179 -14.32 20.38 -6.70
N ALA A 180 -13.14 20.51 -7.32
CA ALA A 180 -13.04 20.69 -8.77
C ALA A 180 -13.47 19.42 -9.52
N ALA A 181 -13.07 18.25 -9.02
CA ALA A 181 -13.49 16.97 -9.57
C ALA A 181 -15.00 16.73 -9.40
N ALA A 182 -15.60 17.15 -8.28
CA ALA A 182 -17.04 17.04 -8.06
C ALA A 182 -17.83 17.90 -9.05
N ALA A 183 -17.38 19.15 -9.26
CA ALA A 183 -17.97 20.02 -10.26
C ALA A 183 -17.84 19.45 -11.68
N ALA A 184 -16.67 18.86 -12.00
CA ALA A 184 -16.45 18.21 -13.28
C ALA A 184 -17.39 17.02 -13.47
N TRP A 185 -17.46 16.10 -12.50
CA TRP A 185 -18.33 14.91 -12.54
C TRP A 185 -19.81 15.27 -12.71
N LEU A 186 -20.30 16.27 -11.97
CA LEU A 186 -21.70 16.71 -12.05
C LEU A 186 -22.03 17.42 -13.37
N ALA A 187 -21.02 17.99 -14.04
CA ALA A 187 -21.19 18.64 -15.34
C ALA A 187 -21.10 17.67 -16.51
N SER A 188 -20.48 16.49 -16.33
CA SER A 188 -20.39 15.47 -17.36
C SER A 188 -21.65 14.61 -17.43
N ASP A 189 -22.05 14.31 -18.66
CA ASP A 189 -23.24 13.52 -18.97
C ASP A 189 -22.91 12.02 -18.82
N HIS A 190 -22.73 11.58 -17.57
CA HIS A 190 -22.52 10.18 -17.22
C HIS A 190 -23.84 9.43 -17.28
N SER A 191 -24.32 9.16 -18.49
CA SER A 191 -25.48 8.30 -18.70
C SER A 191 -25.16 6.89 -18.18
N VAL A 192 -25.73 6.56 -17.01
CA VAL A 192 -25.74 5.23 -16.41
C VAL A 192 -26.15 4.21 -17.48
N PRO A 193 -25.39 3.12 -17.73
CA PRO A 193 -25.87 2.07 -18.61
C PRO A 193 -27.17 1.50 -17.99
N ARG A 194 -28.27 1.61 -18.73
CA ARG A 194 -29.58 1.03 -18.37
C ARG A 194 -29.56 -0.49 -18.39
#